data_AF-A0A437N1U9-F1
#
_entry.id   AF-A0A437N1U9-F1
#
_cell.length_a   1.000
_cell.length_b   1.000
_cell.length_c   1.000
_cell.angle_alpha   90.00
_cell.angle_beta   90.00
_cell.angle_gamma   90.00
#
_symmetry.space_group_name_H-M   'P 1'
#
loop_
_entity.id
_entity.type
_entity.pdbx_description
1 polymer ?
#
loop_
_entity_poly.entity_id
_entity_poly.type
_entity_poly.pdbx_seq_one_letter_code
_entity_poly.pdbx_strand_id
1 'polypeptide(L)'
;MAQTPRKARPQGNSISPHFGTVHKGQNVAPRKDHYGYIPPARVAPTAEARGLFNWRPLQLVMLLLLVIPGYAAVKMVQNSGHFIEGALQVETDGATGTISGNQLTLDLPVQVYNGTQQVILGVTLWVDAYACAEPNSMLADCKKVLSTGVDFATNTAQKGSSKDSRQLTAGVPDDLPGRTVKVLSRVVNTDTDADLNKRQLEERVSNRKVDPDAP
;
A
#
# COMPACT_ATOMS: atom_id res chain seq x y z
N MET A 1 -5.73 24.37 51.00
CA MET A 1 -4.49 25.18 50.91
C MET A 1 -4.30 25.57 49.46
N ALA A 2 -4.33 26.87 49.21
CA ALA A 2 -4.23 27.49 47.90
C ALA A 2 -2.79 27.93 47.63
N GLN A 3 -2.34 27.84 46.36
CA GLN A 3 -1.43 28.81 45.74
C GLN A 3 -1.33 28.56 44.22
N THR A 4 -2.14 29.35 43.50
CA THR A 4 -1.92 30.12 42.26
C THR A 4 -0.99 29.68 41.10
N PRO A 5 -1.35 30.08 39.85
CA PRO A 5 -0.71 29.67 38.61
C PRO A 5 0.37 30.66 38.11
N ARG A 6 1.29 30.21 37.25
CA ARG A 6 2.20 31.07 36.50
C ARG A 6 1.70 31.33 35.07
N LYS A 7 1.57 32.62 34.79
CA LYS A 7 1.23 33.28 33.54
C LYS A 7 2.52 33.73 32.85
N ALA A 8 2.67 33.47 31.55
CA ALA A 8 3.57 34.24 30.68
C ALA A 8 3.09 34.20 29.21
N ARG A 9 2.88 35.40 28.67
CA ARG A 9 2.75 35.85 27.25
C ARG A 9 3.78 37.02 27.14
N PRO A 10 4.10 37.67 26.00
CA PRO A 10 3.60 37.53 24.62
C PRO A 10 4.66 37.79 23.49
N GLN A 11 4.18 38.02 22.26
CA GLN A 11 4.80 38.71 21.10
C GLN A 11 5.88 37.92 20.34
N GLY A 12 5.97 37.89 19.02
CA GLY A 12 5.29 38.58 17.93
C GLY A 12 6.15 38.35 16.67
N ASN A 13 5.54 38.28 15.48
CA ASN A 13 6.03 38.96 14.27
C ASN A 13 5.15 38.60 13.07
N SER A 14 4.30 39.57 12.76
CA SER A 14 3.68 39.81 11.46
C SER A 14 4.77 40.22 10.47
N ILE A 15 4.86 39.54 9.33
CA ILE A 15 5.49 40.08 8.13
C ILE A 15 4.54 39.85 6.95
N SER A 16 3.84 40.92 6.57
CA SER A 16 3.33 41.13 5.21
C SER A 16 4.36 41.93 4.41
N PRO A 17 4.47 41.67 3.11
CA PRO A 17 4.49 42.76 2.14
C PRO A 17 3.45 42.50 1.04
N HIS A 18 2.52 43.42 0.81
CA HIS A 18 2.63 44.61 -0.04
C HIS A 18 2.66 44.34 -1.56
N PHE A 19 1.53 44.69 -2.18
CA PHE A 19 1.34 45.42 -3.45
C PHE A 19 1.85 44.85 -4.78
N GLY A 20 0.88 44.63 -5.69
CA GLY A 20 1.05 44.55 -7.13
C GLY A 20 -0.27 44.88 -7.83
N THR A 21 -0.43 46.15 -8.16
CA THR A 21 -1.62 46.81 -8.72
C THR A 21 -1.75 46.59 -10.23
N VAL A 22 -3.00 46.35 -10.69
CA VAL A 22 -3.66 46.87 -11.89
C VAL A 22 -2.90 46.85 -13.23
N HIS A 23 -3.45 46.12 -14.20
CA HIS A 23 -3.62 46.66 -15.55
C HIS A 23 -5.06 46.57 -16.03
N LYS A 24 -5.53 47.76 -16.42
CA LYS A 24 -6.85 48.16 -16.87
C LYS A 24 -6.88 48.06 -18.39
N GLY A 25 -7.92 47.41 -18.91
CA GLY A 25 -8.63 47.71 -20.15
C GLY A 25 -7.83 47.98 -21.43
N GLN A 26 -8.04 47.12 -22.42
CA GLN A 26 -8.10 47.59 -23.81
C GLN A 26 -9.28 46.91 -24.53
N ASN A 27 -10.39 47.65 -24.55
CA ASN A 27 -11.47 47.48 -25.52
C ASN A 27 -10.88 47.76 -26.91
N VAL A 28 -10.79 46.73 -27.75
CA VAL A 28 -10.53 46.90 -29.19
C VAL A 28 -11.85 46.65 -29.92
N ALA A 29 -12.33 47.71 -30.56
CA ALA A 29 -13.55 47.74 -31.37
C ALA A 29 -13.42 46.83 -32.61
N PRO A 30 -14.54 46.34 -33.17
CA PRO A 30 -14.54 45.46 -34.33
C PRO A 30 -14.23 46.24 -35.61
N ARG A 31 -13.13 45.88 -36.28
CA ARG A 31 -12.80 46.37 -37.63
C ARG A 31 -13.50 45.49 -38.67
N LYS A 32 -14.52 46.04 -39.32
CA LYS A 32 -15.08 45.54 -40.58
C LYS A 32 -14.12 45.83 -41.72
N ASP A 33 -14.33 45.09 -42.80
CA ASP A 33 -13.81 45.27 -44.15
C ASP A 33 -12.49 44.55 -44.44
N HIS A 34 -12.60 43.38 -45.09
CA HIS A 34 -12.14 43.17 -46.46
C HIS A 34 -12.41 41.71 -46.86
N TYR A 35 -13.37 41.51 -47.77
CA TYR A 35 -13.56 40.24 -48.47
C TYR A 35 -12.41 40.09 -49.47
N GLY A 36 -11.33 39.43 -49.04
CA GLY A 36 -10.28 38.96 -49.92
C GLY A 36 -10.76 37.71 -50.66
N TYR A 37 -10.78 37.79 -51.98
CA TYR A 37 -10.99 36.67 -52.88
C TYR A 37 -9.82 35.67 -52.73
N ILE A 38 -10.07 34.52 -52.10
CA ILE A 38 -9.07 33.45 -51.93
C ILE A 38 -9.14 32.58 -53.20
N PRO A 39 -8.07 32.45 -54.00
CA PRO A 39 -8.06 31.51 -55.12
C PRO A 39 -8.19 30.07 -54.60
N PRO A 40 -8.86 29.15 -55.33
CA PRO A 40 -8.97 27.77 -54.90
C PRO A 40 -7.57 27.15 -54.76
N ALA A 41 -7.27 26.66 -53.55
CA ALA A 41 -6.08 25.90 -53.26
C ALA A 41 -6.01 24.70 -54.20
N ARG A 42 -4.92 24.60 -54.98
CA ARG A 42 -4.57 23.36 -55.66
C ARG A 42 -4.35 22.30 -54.59
N VAL A 43 -5.25 21.33 -54.52
CA VAL A 43 -5.07 20.12 -53.72
C VAL A 43 -3.90 19.37 -54.34
N ALA A 44 -2.73 19.45 -53.70
CA ALA A 44 -1.65 18.53 -53.98
C ALA A 44 -2.13 17.11 -53.63
N PRO A 45 -1.87 16.10 -54.46
CA PRO A 45 -2.18 14.73 -54.10
C PRO A 45 -1.41 14.39 -52.82
N THR A 46 -2.14 14.18 -51.73
CA THR A 46 -1.61 13.62 -50.50
C THR A 46 -1.02 12.26 -50.84
N ALA A 47 0.30 12.14 -50.71
CA ALA A 47 0.99 10.87 -50.76
C ALA A 47 0.35 9.92 -49.75
N GLU A 48 -0.31 8.91 -50.30
CA GLU A 48 -0.57 7.58 -49.75
C GLU A 48 -0.17 7.37 -48.28
N ALA A 49 -1.07 7.71 -47.36
CA ALA A 49 -1.10 7.09 -46.04
C ALA A 49 -1.78 5.70 -46.11
N ARG A 50 -1.39 4.88 -47.08
CA ARG A 50 -1.91 3.51 -47.30
C ARG A 50 -0.75 2.52 -47.27
N GLY A 51 -0.15 2.33 -46.10
CA GLY A 51 0.97 1.40 -45.95
C GLY A 51 1.14 0.75 -44.59
N LEU A 52 0.56 1.28 -43.52
CA LEU A 52 0.81 0.74 -42.16
C LEU A 52 -0.12 -0.40 -41.75
N PHE A 53 -1.18 -0.71 -42.52
CA PHE A 53 -2.21 -1.69 -42.15
C PHE A 53 -2.37 -2.87 -43.12
N ASN A 54 -1.40 -3.08 -44.02
CA ASN A 54 -1.32 -4.28 -44.88
C ASN A 54 -0.24 -5.28 -44.40
N TRP A 55 0.29 -5.09 -43.19
CA TRP A 55 1.21 -6.03 -42.56
C TRP A 55 0.46 -7.29 -42.12
N ARG A 56 0.51 -8.29 -43.01
CA ARG A 56 0.31 -9.74 -42.81
C ARG A 56 -0.34 -10.11 -41.46
N PRO A 57 -1.67 -10.32 -41.39
CA PRO A 57 -2.33 -10.79 -40.18
C PRO A 57 -1.70 -12.08 -39.61
N LEU A 58 -1.09 -12.89 -40.48
CA LEU A 58 -0.32 -14.08 -40.08
C LEU A 58 0.90 -13.76 -39.19
N GLN A 59 1.61 -12.64 -39.42
CA GLN A 59 2.75 -12.25 -38.61
C GLN A 59 2.32 -11.74 -37.23
N LEU A 60 1.20 -11.03 -37.13
CA LEU A 60 0.61 -10.64 -35.83
C LEU A 60 0.16 -11.85 -35.02
N VAL A 61 -0.46 -12.84 -35.67
CA VAL A 61 -0.84 -14.10 -35.01
C VAL A 61 0.40 -14.88 -34.54
N MET A 62 1.48 -14.92 -35.32
CA MET A 62 2.73 -15.55 -34.88
C MET A 62 3.41 -14.82 -33.71
N LEU A 63 3.40 -13.48 -33.73
CA LEU A 63 3.95 -12.68 -32.64
C LEU A 63 3.12 -12.87 -31.35
N LEU A 64 1.79 -12.93 -31.48
CA LEU A 64 0.89 -13.23 -30.37
C LEU A 64 1.15 -14.64 -29.79
N LEU A 65 1.33 -15.65 -30.65
CA LEU A 65 1.63 -17.03 -30.24
C LEU A 65 2.99 -17.19 -29.56
N LEU A 66 3.95 -16.29 -29.78
CA LEU A 66 5.23 -16.26 -29.05
C LEU A 66 5.14 -15.51 -27.72
N VAL A 67 4.34 -14.45 -27.65
CA VAL A 67 4.19 -13.63 -26.44
C VAL A 67 3.35 -14.32 -25.37
N ILE A 68 2.31 -15.08 -25.76
CA ILE A 68 1.42 -15.79 -24.82
C ILE A 68 2.17 -16.82 -23.94
N PRO A 69 2.96 -17.77 -24.48
CA PRO A 69 3.69 -18.74 -23.65
C PRO A 69 4.82 -18.07 -22.85
N GLY A 70 5.45 -17.02 -23.38
CA GLY A 70 6.42 -16.21 -22.65
C GLY A 70 5.80 -15.56 -21.41
N TYR A 71 4.60 -14.99 -21.53
CA TYR A 71 3.87 -14.40 -20.41
C TYR A 71 3.49 -15.45 -19.34
N ALA A 72 3.01 -16.61 -19.77
CA ALA A 72 2.68 -17.71 -18.86
C ALA A 72 3.92 -18.25 -18.12
N ALA A 73 5.06 -18.39 -18.82
CA ALA A 73 6.32 -18.83 -18.23
C ALA A 73 6.85 -17.82 -17.20
N VAL A 74 6.78 -16.51 -17.50
CA VAL A 74 7.18 -15.46 -16.55
C VAL A 74 6.32 -15.49 -15.28
N LYS A 75 5.00 -15.68 -15.40
CA LYS A 75 4.09 -15.82 -14.26
C LYS A 75 4.36 -17.09 -13.44
N MET A 76 4.69 -18.21 -14.09
CA MET A 76 5.10 -19.44 -13.41
C MET A 76 6.42 -19.29 -12.65
N VAL A 77 7.42 -18.65 -13.26
CA VAL A 77 8.71 -18.39 -12.62
C VAL A 77 8.56 -17.47 -11.41
N GLN A 78 7.74 -16.41 -11.51
CA GLN A 78 7.43 -15.55 -10.37
C GLN A 78 6.81 -16.33 -9.21
N ASN A 79 5.83 -17.20 -9.47
CA ASN A 79 5.23 -18.02 -8.41
C ASN A 79 6.20 -19.07 -7.81
N SER A 80 7.16 -19.57 -8.60
CA SER A 80 8.16 -20.54 -8.10
C SER A 80 9.22 -19.94 -7.19
N GLY A 81 9.41 -18.61 -7.22
CA GLY A 81 10.38 -17.92 -6.36
C GLY A 81 10.02 -17.88 -4.87
N HIS A 82 8.78 -18.22 -4.52
CA HIS A 82 8.25 -18.07 -3.16
C HIS A 82 8.32 -19.35 -2.32
N PHE A 83 8.77 -20.47 -2.91
CA PHE A 83 8.98 -21.73 -2.21
C PHE A 83 10.47 -22.01 -2.05
N ILE A 84 11.04 -21.51 -0.96
CA ILE A 84 12.40 -21.86 -0.53
C ILE A 84 12.28 -23.06 0.41
N GLU A 85 12.85 -24.19 0.02
CA GLU A 85 12.83 -25.41 0.84
C GLU A 85 13.49 -25.15 2.19
N GLY A 86 12.81 -25.54 3.27
CA GLY A 86 13.26 -25.33 4.65
C GLY A 86 13.01 -23.93 5.21
N ALA A 87 12.43 -23.00 4.44
CA ALA A 87 12.15 -21.65 4.89
C ALA A 87 10.65 -21.34 4.96
N LEU A 88 10.30 -20.39 5.83
CA LEU A 88 9.00 -19.75 5.88
C LEU A 88 9.11 -18.38 5.23
N GLN A 89 8.29 -18.12 4.21
CA GLN A 89 8.19 -16.82 3.59
C GLN A 89 6.81 -16.22 3.88
N VAL A 90 6.80 -14.98 4.35
CA VAL A 90 5.59 -14.23 4.66
C VAL A 90 5.65 -12.93 3.87
N GLU A 91 4.62 -12.70 3.07
CA GLU A 91 4.48 -11.50 2.28
C GLU A 91 3.32 -10.68 2.81
N THR A 92 3.58 -9.39 2.95
CA THR A 92 2.62 -8.41 3.48
C THR A 92 2.41 -7.27 2.49
N ASP A 93 2.76 -7.49 1.23
CA ASP A 93 2.63 -6.51 0.16
C ASP A 93 1.15 -6.24 -0.13
N GLY A 94 0.83 -4.98 -0.43
CA GLY A 94 -0.54 -4.55 -0.68
C GLY A 94 -1.28 -4.04 0.57
N ALA A 95 -0.60 -3.92 1.72
CA ALA A 95 -1.17 -3.23 2.87
C ALA A 95 -1.52 -1.77 2.52
N THR A 96 -2.76 -1.39 2.75
CA THR A 96 -3.26 -0.03 2.48
C THR A 96 -3.94 0.54 3.70
N GLY A 97 -3.95 1.87 3.78
CA GLY A 97 -4.64 2.58 4.84
C GLY A 97 -5.37 3.79 4.31
N THR A 98 -6.52 4.07 4.91
CA THR A 98 -7.31 5.28 4.61
C THR A 98 -7.72 5.95 5.90
N ILE A 99 -7.72 7.28 5.92
CA ILE A 99 -8.23 8.07 7.02
C ILE A 99 -9.50 8.78 6.56
N SER A 100 -10.61 8.54 7.26
CA SER A 100 -11.89 9.21 7.04
C SER A 100 -12.37 9.81 8.36
N GLY A 101 -12.48 11.14 8.43
CA GLY A 101 -12.75 11.84 9.69
C GLY A 101 -11.68 11.57 10.74
N ASN A 102 -12.10 11.10 11.92
CA ASN A 102 -11.25 10.72 13.04
C ASN A 102 -10.99 9.19 13.09
N GLN A 103 -11.18 8.48 11.98
CA GLN A 103 -11.04 7.03 11.90
C GLN A 103 -10.01 6.63 10.85
N LEU A 104 -9.08 5.77 11.26
CA LEU A 104 -8.13 5.07 10.41
C LEU A 104 -8.66 3.67 10.14
N THR A 105 -8.69 3.28 8.86
CA THR A 105 -8.98 1.92 8.42
C THR A 105 -7.77 1.38 7.66
N LEU A 106 -7.25 0.24 8.10
CA LEU A 106 -6.14 -0.47 7.45
C LEU A 106 -6.65 -1.79 6.87
N ASP A 107 -6.24 -2.11 5.65
CA ASP A 107 -6.41 -3.43 5.05
C ASP A 107 -5.04 -4.10 4.98
N LEU A 108 -4.92 -5.28 5.60
CA LEU A 108 -3.67 -5.99 5.85
C LEU A 108 -3.73 -7.38 5.23
N PRO A 109 -3.47 -7.51 3.93
CA PRO A 109 -3.32 -8.81 3.29
C PRO A 109 -2.03 -9.48 3.77
N VAL A 110 -2.10 -10.78 4.01
CA VAL A 110 -0.94 -11.62 4.29
C VAL A 110 -0.98 -12.87 3.41
N GLN A 111 0.17 -13.21 2.88
CA GLN A 111 0.40 -14.43 2.14
C GLN A 111 1.52 -15.20 2.83
N VAL A 112 1.24 -16.43 3.23
CA VAL A 112 2.22 -17.31 3.87
C VAL A 112 2.56 -18.45 2.92
N TYR A 113 3.85 -18.66 2.70
CA TYR A 113 4.42 -19.79 1.96
C TYR A 113 5.25 -20.63 2.91
N ASN A 114 4.82 -21.86 3.14
CA ASN A 114 5.44 -22.77 4.09
C ASN A 114 6.33 -23.78 3.35
N GLY A 115 7.63 -23.50 3.23
CA GLY A 115 8.61 -24.46 2.72
C GLY A 115 9.15 -25.43 3.78
N THR A 116 8.66 -25.35 5.03
CA THR A 116 9.15 -26.15 6.17
C THR A 116 8.43 -27.50 6.29
N GLN A 117 8.94 -28.36 7.17
CA GLN A 117 8.30 -29.63 7.56
C GLN A 117 7.28 -29.48 8.70
N GLN A 118 7.07 -28.28 9.22
CA GLN A 118 6.11 -28.01 10.29
C GLN A 118 4.82 -27.43 9.71
N VAL A 119 3.72 -27.54 10.47
CA VAL A 119 2.48 -26.85 10.12
C VAL A 119 2.52 -25.46 10.74
N ILE A 120 2.29 -24.42 9.93
CA ILE A 120 2.19 -23.04 10.44
C ILE A 120 0.75 -22.77 10.83
N LEU A 121 0.49 -22.64 12.12
CA LEU A 121 -0.86 -22.43 12.64
C LEU A 121 -1.26 -20.96 12.52
N GLY A 122 -0.31 -20.05 12.72
CA GLY A 122 -0.55 -18.62 12.58
C GLY A 122 0.73 -17.78 12.49
N VAL A 123 0.55 -16.53 12.10
CA VAL A 123 1.61 -15.52 12.06
C VAL A 123 1.15 -14.25 12.75
N THR A 124 2.01 -13.66 13.57
CA THR A 124 1.78 -12.36 14.19
C THR A 124 2.58 -11.31 13.43
N LEU A 125 1.89 -10.31 12.92
CA LEU A 125 2.49 -9.14 12.30
C LEU A 125 2.48 -7.97 13.28
N TRP A 126 3.60 -7.27 13.41
CA TRP A 126 3.62 -5.95 13.99
C TRP A 126 3.42 -4.92 12.89
N VAL A 127 2.41 -4.06 13.05
CA VAL A 127 1.99 -3.10 12.05
C VAL A 127 2.13 -1.69 12.60
N ASP A 128 2.92 -0.88 11.90
CA ASP A 128 3.03 0.54 12.11
C ASP A 128 2.35 1.29 10.96
N ALA A 129 1.40 2.18 11.28
CA ALA A 129 0.80 3.07 10.29
C ALA A 129 1.27 4.51 10.49
N TYR A 130 1.59 5.18 9.40
CA TYR A 130 2.09 6.54 9.37
C TYR A 130 1.20 7.41 8.48
N ALA A 131 0.69 8.52 9.03
CA ALA A 131 0.00 9.54 8.26
C ALA A 131 1.01 10.51 7.63
N CYS A 132 0.93 10.68 6.32
CA CYS A 132 1.80 11.53 5.53
C CYS A 132 0.99 12.70 4.94
N ALA A 133 1.62 13.87 4.83
CA ALA A 133 1.02 15.02 4.16
C ALA A 133 0.81 14.76 2.66
N GLU A 134 1.80 14.14 2.02
CA GLU A 134 1.78 13.82 0.58
C GLU A 134 2.05 12.33 0.35
N PRO A 135 1.58 11.75 -0.78
CA PRO A 135 1.84 10.35 -1.12
C PRO A 135 3.33 9.99 -1.24
N ASN A 136 4.13 10.95 -1.70
CA ASN A 136 5.55 10.75 -1.98
C ASN A 136 6.48 11.15 -0.82
N SER A 137 5.93 11.59 0.33
CA SER A 137 6.74 11.96 1.50
C SER A 137 7.62 10.79 1.97
N MET A 138 8.82 11.06 2.46
CA MET A 138 9.63 10.01 3.08
C MET A 138 8.98 9.56 4.39
N LEU A 139 9.21 8.31 4.81
CA LEU A 139 8.63 7.79 6.05
C LEU A 139 9.02 8.64 7.28
N ALA A 140 10.21 9.25 7.25
CA ALA A 140 10.71 10.15 8.29
C ALA A 140 9.89 11.45 8.44
N ASP A 141 9.19 11.89 7.39
CA ASP A 141 8.35 13.09 7.41
C ASP A 141 6.89 12.78 7.80
N CYS A 142 6.56 11.50 7.98
CA CYS A 142 5.22 11.06 8.33
C CYS A 142 5.07 10.88 9.85
N LYS A 143 3.86 11.13 10.36
CA LYS A 143 3.53 10.96 11.78
C LYS A 143 3.00 9.56 12.02
N LYS A 144 3.62 8.81 12.93
CA LYS A 144 3.08 7.50 13.36
C LYS A 144 1.71 7.69 14.03
N VAL A 145 0.70 6.96 13.56
CA VAL A 145 -0.68 7.05 14.05
C VAL A 145 -1.18 5.76 14.70
N LEU A 146 -0.62 4.60 14.34
CA LEU A 146 -0.93 3.31 14.93
C LEU A 146 0.34 2.46 15.05
N SER A 147 0.41 1.67 16.12
CA SER A 147 1.44 0.63 16.31
C SER A 147 0.80 -0.52 17.08
N THR A 148 0.60 -1.67 16.44
CA THR A 148 -0.10 -2.81 17.06
C THR A 148 0.36 -4.15 16.50
N GLY A 149 0.26 -5.19 17.33
CA GLY A 149 0.33 -6.58 16.88
C GLY A 149 -1.01 -7.03 16.29
N VAL A 150 -0.95 -7.91 15.29
CA VAL A 150 -2.09 -8.48 14.58
C VAL A 150 -1.83 -9.95 14.34
N ASP A 151 -2.71 -10.80 14.84
CA ASP A 151 -2.60 -12.25 14.68
C ASP A 151 -3.44 -12.74 13.48
N PHE A 152 -2.82 -13.56 12.65
CA PHE A 152 -3.44 -14.21 11.50
C PHE A 152 -3.45 -15.72 11.71
N ALA A 153 -4.62 -16.34 11.64
CA ALA A 153 -4.79 -17.76 11.77
C ALA A 153 -4.81 -18.39 10.37
N THR A 154 -3.64 -18.77 9.86
CA THR A 154 -3.49 -19.14 8.45
C THR A 154 -3.60 -20.65 8.19
N ASN A 155 -3.38 -21.49 9.22
CA ASN A 155 -3.33 -22.96 9.14
C ASN A 155 -2.73 -23.49 7.81
N THR A 156 -1.44 -23.24 7.62
CA THR A 156 -0.71 -23.56 6.40
C THR A 156 -0.01 -24.90 6.54
N ALA A 157 -0.50 -25.90 5.81
CA ALA A 157 0.11 -27.22 5.73
C ALA A 157 1.57 -27.18 5.23
N GLN A 158 2.30 -28.28 5.44
CA GLN A 158 3.67 -28.45 4.95
C GLN A 158 3.73 -28.31 3.43
N LYS A 159 4.73 -27.58 2.91
CA LYS A 159 4.87 -27.27 1.47
C LYS A 159 3.61 -26.60 0.88
N GLY A 160 2.82 -25.95 1.73
CA GLY A 160 1.56 -25.29 1.38
C GLY A 160 1.68 -23.76 1.33
N SER A 161 0.59 -23.12 0.93
CA SER A 161 0.45 -21.67 1.03
C SER A 161 -0.96 -21.30 1.50
N SER A 162 -1.07 -20.16 2.19
CA SER A 162 -2.34 -19.63 2.69
C SER A 162 -2.40 -18.12 2.46
N LYS A 163 -3.60 -17.61 2.20
CA LYS A 163 -3.88 -16.17 2.10
C LYS A 163 -4.89 -15.81 3.17
N ASP A 164 -4.64 -14.73 3.89
CA ASP A 164 -5.61 -14.14 4.80
C ASP A 164 -5.58 -12.61 4.64
N SER A 165 -6.65 -11.93 5.05
CA SER A 165 -6.64 -10.47 5.17
C SER A 165 -7.38 -10.04 6.42
N ARG A 166 -6.84 -9.01 7.08
CA ARG A 166 -7.46 -8.41 8.25
C ARG A 166 -7.66 -6.93 8.02
N GLN A 167 -8.86 -6.47 8.37
CA GLN A 167 -9.14 -5.06 8.48
C GLN A 167 -8.98 -4.62 9.94
N LEU A 168 -8.22 -3.55 10.14
CA LEU A 168 -8.14 -2.88 11.44
C LEU A 168 -8.77 -1.51 11.36
N THR A 169 -9.39 -1.12 12.46
CA THR A 169 -9.97 0.20 12.58
C THR A 169 -9.56 0.81 13.90
N ALA A 170 -9.04 2.05 13.86
CA ALA A 170 -8.57 2.76 15.03
C ALA A 170 -9.00 4.22 14.98
N GLY A 171 -9.20 4.84 16.15
CA GLY A 171 -9.37 6.28 16.25
C GLY A 171 -8.05 7.00 16.00
N VAL A 172 -8.09 8.14 15.32
CA VAL A 172 -6.92 8.99 15.09
C VAL A 172 -7.16 10.42 15.58
N PRO A 173 -6.10 11.14 15.99
CA PRO A 173 -6.21 12.55 16.34
C PRO A 173 -6.72 13.40 15.17
N ASP A 174 -7.40 14.51 15.45
CA ASP A 174 -7.85 15.44 14.40
C ASP A 174 -6.68 16.18 13.73
N ASP A 175 -5.55 16.32 14.44
CA ASP A 175 -4.31 16.93 13.95
C ASP A 175 -3.38 15.88 13.31
N LEU A 176 -3.70 15.54 12.07
CA LEU A 176 -2.86 14.73 11.20
C LEU A 176 -2.32 15.56 10.03
N PRO A 177 -1.07 15.31 9.61
CA PRO A 177 -0.44 16.05 8.52
C PRO A 177 -1.11 15.81 7.16
N GLY A 178 -1.88 14.72 7.00
CA GLY A 178 -2.60 14.40 5.78
C GLY A 178 -3.45 13.14 5.91
N ARG A 179 -4.11 12.77 4.81
CA ARG A 179 -5.00 11.58 4.72
C ARG A 179 -4.32 10.35 4.10
N THR A 180 -3.12 10.50 3.57
CA THR A 180 -2.37 9.38 3.00
C THR A 180 -1.72 8.58 4.12
N VAL A 181 -1.90 7.26 4.09
CA VAL A 181 -1.34 6.35 5.09
C VAL A 181 -0.30 5.46 4.44
N LYS A 182 0.87 5.38 5.05
CA LYS A 182 1.89 4.37 4.75
C LYS A 182 1.87 3.33 5.84
N VAL A 183 1.89 2.06 5.44
CA VAL A 183 1.87 0.93 6.36
C VAL A 183 3.22 0.22 6.27
N LEU A 184 3.81 -0.04 7.43
CA LEU A 184 5.01 -0.85 7.56
C LEU A 184 4.67 -2.04 8.47
N SER A 185 4.80 -3.23 7.93
CA SER A 185 4.55 -4.49 8.63
C SER A 185 5.84 -5.29 8.75
N ARG A 186 5.96 -6.03 9.84
CA ARG A 186 7.01 -7.04 10.02
C ARG A 186 6.48 -8.24 10.77
N VAL A 187 6.96 -9.43 10.45
CA VAL A 187 6.67 -10.64 11.22
C VAL A 187 7.38 -10.54 12.57
N VAL A 188 6.65 -10.77 13.66
CA VAL A 188 7.21 -10.80 15.02
C VAL A 188 7.08 -12.14 15.70
N ASN A 189 6.11 -12.95 15.30
CA ASN A 189 5.97 -14.31 15.78
C ASN A 189 5.36 -15.21 14.72
N THR A 190 5.65 -16.50 14.82
CA THR A 190 5.05 -17.56 14.03
C THR A 190 4.68 -18.68 14.99
N ASP A 191 3.41 -19.07 15.01
CA ASP A 191 2.97 -20.22 15.80
C ASP A 191 3.01 -21.47 14.94
N THR A 192 3.76 -22.47 15.40
CA THR A 192 3.85 -23.78 14.74
C THR A 192 3.12 -24.86 15.54
N ASP A 193 2.85 -26.00 14.90
CA ASP A 193 2.36 -27.19 15.59
C ASP A 193 3.32 -27.70 16.67
N ALA A 194 4.64 -27.53 16.48
CA ALA A 194 5.64 -27.84 17.49
C ALA A 194 5.50 -26.95 18.75
N ASP A 195 5.25 -25.65 18.56
CA ASP A 195 5.04 -24.71 19.68
C ASP A 195 3.78 -25.04 20.47
N LEU A 196 2.70 -25.40 19.77
CA LEU A 196 1.45 -25.82 20.40
C LEU A 196 1.65 -27.07 21.26
N ASN A 197 2.32 -28.10 20.70
CA ASN A 197 2.61 -29.34 21.42
C ASN A 197 3.47 -29.10 22.65
N LYS A 198 4.46 -28.20 22.56
CA LYS A 198 5.30 -27.80 23.69
C LYS A 198 4.48 -27.13 24.80
N ARG A 199 3.63 -26.14 24.47
CA ARG A 199 2.78 -25.46 25.46
C ARG A 199 1.83 -26.44 26.16
N GLN A 200 1.23 -27.36 25.40
CA GLN A 200 0.37 -28.41 25.97
C GLN A 200 1.13 -29.35 26.92
N LEU A 201 2.38 -29.69 26.61
CA LEU A 201 3.22 -30.51 27.49
C LEU A 201 3.56 -29.75 28.78
N GLU A 202 3.95 -28.49 28.69
CA GLU A 202 4.26 -27.63 29.84
C GLU A 202 3.04 -27.46 30.75
N GLU A 203 1.85 -27.25 30.18
CA GLU A 203 0.58 -27.17 30.91
C GLU A 203 0.27 -28.49 31.65
N ARG A 204 0.45 -29.65 30.99
CA ARG A 204 0.27 -30.96 31.64
C ARG A 204 1.25 -31.19 32.80
N VAL A 205 2.51 -30.78 32.63
CA VAL A 205 3.53 -30.90 33.68
C VAL A 205 3.22 -29.98 34.86
N SER A 206 2.77 -28.74 34.58
CA SER A 206 2.32 -27.80 35.60
C SER A 206 1.16 -28.37 36.40
N ASN A 207 0.11 -28.85 35.73
CA ASN A 207 -1.08 -29.38 36.38
C ASN A 207 -0.79 -30.65 37.21
N ARG A 208 0.19 -31.47 36.82
CA ARG A 208 0.60 -32.65 37.61
C ARG A 208 1.36 -32.28 38.91
N LYS A 209 1.98 -31.11 39.01
CA LYS A 209 2.71 -30.68 40.21
C LYS A 209 1.81 -30.10 41.32
N VAL A 210 0.52 -29.87 41.03
CA VAL A 210 -0.41 -29.19 41.96
C VAL A 210 -1.11 -30.15 42.94
N ASP A 211 -0.87 -31.46 42.86
CA ASP A 211 -1.37 -32.43 43.87
C ASP A 211 -0.25 -33.04 44.74
N PRO A 212 0.27 -32.32 45.74
CA PRO A 212 1.05 -32.94 46.81
C PRO A 212 0.17 -33.52 47.95
N ASP A 213 -1.12 -33.15 48.04
CA ASP A 213 -2.03 -33.53 49.14
C ASP A 213 -3.42 -34.00 48.66
N ALA A 214 -3.51 -34.66 47.49
CA ALA A 214 -4.73 -35.39 47.14
C ALA A 214 -4.95 -36.50 48.19
N PRO A 215 -6.07 -36.49 48.95
CA PRO A 215 -6.31 -37.39 50.07
C PRO A 215 -6.48 -38.86 49.66
#